data_AF-D3D579-F1
#
_entry.id   AF-D3D579-F1
#
_cell.length_a   1.000
_cell.length_b   1.000
_cell.length_c   1.000
_cell.angle_alpha   90.00
_cell.angle_beta   90.00
_cell.angle_gamma   90.00
#
_symmetry.space_group_name_H-M   'P 1'
#
loop_
_entity.id
_entity.type
_entity.pdbx_description
1 polymer ?
#
loop_
_entity_poly.entity_id
_entity_poly.type
_entity_poly.pdbx_seq_one_letter_code
_entity_poly.pdbx_strand_id
1 'polypeptide(L)'
;MRKTLVDWRLSAKIFTAAGLVAAFLTGVIACDNPVQSPPFATCELLTAEEVTRAVGAQFTEGQPFPGEGAPVVIGCPYGSPKGWVTVWATRENADSEYRHLRGLPYRQPTEDVSGSGYKAFTYTSGGNIQDFYAVKGGVYVNVTVGAGAEPGTARALGEIAVTRIS
;
A
#
# COMPACT_ATOMS: atom_id res chain seq x y z
N MET A 1 -12.15 -59.57 8.32
CA MET A 1 -12.05 -58.62 9.45
C MET A 1 -11.26 -59.31 10.57
N ARG A 2 -10.01 -58.88 10.80
CA ARG A 2 -9.04 -59.55 11.70
C ARG A 2 -9.02 -58.89 13.08
N LYS A 3 -8.83 -59.75 14.09
CA LYS A 3 -8.69 -59.50 15.52
C LYS A 3 -7.35 -58.85 15.90
N THR A 4 -7.34 -58.35 17.15
CA THR A 4 -6.28 -58.37 18.19
C THR A 4 -5.20 -57.29 18.23
N LEU A 5 -5.31 -56.45 19.30
CA LEU A 5 -4.21 -55.97 20.13
C LEU A 5 -3.34 -57.14 20.64
N VAL A 6 -2.03 -56.92 20.77
CA VAL A 6 -1.29 -56.83 22.05
C VAL A 6 0.22 -56.81 21.76
N ASP A 7 0.83 -55.76 22.30
CA ASP A 7 2.23 -55.41 22.50
C ASP A 7 3.06 -56.54 23.13
N TRP A 8 4.34 -56.72 22.74
CA TRP A 8 5.38 -57.32 23.62
C TRP A 8 6.81 -57.17 23.04
N ARG A 9 7.67 -56.58 23.88
CA ARG A 9 9.13 -56.79 24.06
C ARG A 9 10.12 -55.84 23.35
N LEU A 10 10.37 -54.74 24.07
CA LEU A 10 11.70 -54.18 24.35
C LEU A 10 12.83 -55.23 24.32
N SER A 11 13.81 -55.01 23.45
CA SER A 11 15.19 -55.44 23.64
C SER A 11 16.12 -54.62 22.75
N ALA A 12 16.68 -53.55 23.31
CA ALA A 12 17.88 -52.93 22.75
C ALA A 12 18.87 -52.72 23.90
N LYS A 13 19.94 -53.51 23.83
CA LYS A 13 21.00 -53.63 24.81
C LYS A 13 21.72 -52.29 24.97
N ILE A 14 21.95 -51.91 26.23
CA ILE A 14 22.87 -50.85 26.62
C ILE A 14 24.29 -51.33 26.30
N PHE A 15 24.98 -50.64 25.39
CA PHE A 15 26.43 -50.66 25.30
C PHE A 15 26.94 -49.28 25.74
N THR A 16 27.56 -49.25 26.90
CA THR A 16 28.32 -48.13 27.44
C THR A 16 29.71 -48.13 26.82
N ALA A 17 30.13 -47.02 26.18
CA ALA A 17 31.45 -46.41 26.38
C ALA A 17 31.68 -45.21 25.44
N ALA A 18 31.98 -44.07 26.08
CA ALA A 18 32.93 -43.03 25.69
C ALA A 18 32.95 -42.51 24.25
N GLY A 19 32.53 -41.25 24.08
CA GLY A 19 32.81 -40.47 22.87
C GLY A 19 32.24 -39.07 22.95
N LEU A 20 32.98 -38.16 23.58
CA LEU A 20 32.84 -36.71 23.39
C LEU A 20 32.81 -36.40 21.89
N VAL A 21 31.69 -35.86 21.36
CA VAL A 21 31.66 -34.68 20.48
C VAL A 21 30.25 -34.09 20.57
N ALA A 22 30.15 -32.91 21.19
CA ALA A 22 28.99 -32.05 21.07
C ALA A 22 28.91 -31.56 19.61
N ALA A 23 27.84 -31.93 18.92
CA ALA A 23 27.42 -31.27 17.69
C ALA A 23 25.94 -30.90 17.86
N PHE A 24 25.71 -29.83 18.63
CA PHE A 24 24.48 -29.07 18.52
C PHE A 24 24.46 -28.47 17.11
N LEU A 25 23.88 -29.19 16.16
CA LEU A 25 23.38 -28.60 14.92
C LEU A 25 22.14 -27.78 15.29
N THR A 26 22.36 -26.63 15.92
CA THR A 26 21.43 -25.52 15.86
C THR A 26 21.43 -25.07 14.41
N GLY A 27 20.54 -25.65 13.61
CA GLY A 27 20.12 -25.05 12.37
C GLY A 27 19.62 -23.66 12.70
N VAL A 28 20.45 -22.66 12.45
CA VAL A 28 20.02 -21.27 12.36
C VAL A 28 18.96 -21.25 11.27
N ILE A 29 17.70 -21.27 11.69
CA ILE A 29 16.60 -20.76 10.89
C ILE A 29 16.97 -19.30 10.72
N ALA A 30 17.62 -18.99 9.59
CA ALA A 30 17.69 -17.62 9.12
C ALA A 30 16.23 -17.21 8.95
N CYS A 31 15.71 -16.45 9.91
CA CYS A 31 14.58 -15.59 9.66
C CYS A 31 15.09 -14.64 8.57
N ASP A 32 14.88 -15.01 7.31
CA ASP A 32 14.91 -14.07 6.21
C ASP A 32 13.85 -13.04 6.55
N ASN A 33 14.27 -11.98 7.24
CA ASN A 33 13.47 -10.77 7.32
C ASN A 33 13.26 -10.39 5.86
N PRO A 34 12.01 -10.40 5.36
CA PRO A 34 11.77 -9.99 3.99
C PRO A 34 12.40 -8.61 3.83
N VAL A 35 13.30 -8.49 2.85
CA VAL A 35 13.91 -7.21 2.50
C VAL A 35 12.76 -6.32 2.03
N GLN A 36 12.19 -5.55 2.96
CA GLN A 36 11.14 -4.59 2.65
C GLN A 36 11.77 -3.55 1.75
N SER A 37 11.23 -3.42 0.54
CA SER A 37 11.60 -2.32 -0.33
C SER A 37 11.33 -1.01 0.41
N PRO A 38 12.22 -0.01 0.32
CA PRO A 38 11.99 1.26 0.98
C PRO A 38 10.64 1.84 0.53
N PRO A 39 9.89 2.47 1.44
CA PRO A 39 8.60 3.05 1.11
C PRO A 39 8.74 4.06 -0.03
N PHE A 40 7.72 4.16 -0.87
CA PHE A 40 7.69 5.14 -1.94
C PHE A 40 7.70 6.56 -1.34
N ALA A 41 8.44 7.50 -1.95
CA ALA A 41 8.55 8.88 -1.49
C ALA A 41 7.28 9.69 -1.81
N THR A 42 6.16 9.34 -1.18
CA THR A 42 4.84 9.89 -1.51
C THR A 42 4.74 11.41 -1.34
N CYS A 43 5.38 11.97 -0.31
CA CYS A 43 5.36 13.42 -0.08
C CYS A 43 6.14 14.23 -1.11
N GLU A 44 6.96 13.60 -1.97
CA GLU A 44 7.62 14.28 -3.08
C GLU A 44 6.71 14.40 -4.33
N LEU A 45 5.56 13.71 -4.33
CA LEU A 45 4.64 13.69 -5.48
C LEU A 45 3.85 14.99 -5.66
N LEU A 46 3.63 15.74 -4.59
CA LEU A 46 2.98 17.04 -4.59
C LEU A 46 3.69 17.95 -3.60
N THR A 47 3.50 19.25 -3.75
CA THR A 47 3.93 20.26 -2.76
C THR A 47 2.70 20.94 -2.18
N ALA A 48 2.83 21.50 -0.98
CA ALA A 48 1.76 22.30 -0.37
C ALA A 48 1.36 23.51 -1.23
N GLU A 49 2.30 24.08 -2.00
CA GLU A 49 2.02 25.18 -2.93
C GLU A 49 1.13 24.73 -4.10
N GLU A 50 1.38 23.56 -4.67
CA GLU A 50 0.56 23.01 -5.75
C GLU A 50 -0.85 22.67 -5.26
N VAL A 51 -0.96 22.09 -4.07
CA VAL A 51 -2.25 21.85 -3.42
C VAL A 51 -2.98 23.17 -3.17
N THR A 52 -2.28 24.17 -2.63
CA THR A 52 -2.84 25.51 -2.37
C THR A 52 -3.37 26.15 -3.65
N ARG A 53 -2.59 26.08 -4.73
CA ARG A 53 -2.95 26.64 -6.03
C ARG A 53 -4.14 25.94 -6.66
N ALA A 54 -4.21 24.61 -6.56
CA ALA A 54 -5.29 23.82 -7.14
C ALA A 54 -6.61 23.98 -6.37
N VAL A 55 -6.56 24.07 -5.05
CA VAL A 55 -7.76 24.17 -4.20
C VAL A 55 -8.22 25.63 -4.01
N GLY A 56 -7.33 26.61 -4.23
CA GLY A 56 -7.65 28.03 -4.05
C GLY A 56 -7.71 28.46 -2.58
N ALA A 57 -7.11 27.70 -1.67
CA ALA A 57 -6.99 28.02 -0.24
C ALA A 57 -5.60 27.62 0.27
N GLN A 58 -5.10 28.26 1.33
CA GLN A 58 -3.79 27.92 1.88
C GLN A 58 -3.82 26.54 2.54
N PHE A 59 -2.99 25.62 2.05
CA PHE A 59 -2.73 24.30 2.65
C PHE A 59 -1.32 24.24 3.23
N THR A 60 -1.15 23.40 4.24
CA THR A 60 0.14 23.02 4.81
C THR A 60 0.31 21.51 4.75
N GLU A 61 1.53 21.06 4.44
CA GLU A 61 1.90 19.65 4.53
C GLU A 61 1.90 19.20 5.99
N GLY A 62 1.28 18.05 6.26
CA GLY A 62 1.29 17.41 7.57
C GLY A 62 2.41 16.39 7.69
N GLN A 63 2.40 15.61 8.77
CA GLN A 63 3.37 14.53 8.93
C GLN A 63 2.97 13.31 8.09
N PRO A 64 3.90 12.70 7.33
CA PRO A 64 3.62 11.46 6.64
C PRO A 64 3.23 10.36 7.63
N PHE A 65 2.30 9.51 7.23
CA PHE A 65 1.76 8.46 8.10
C PHE A 65 1.56 7.15 7.35
N PRO A 66 1.75 5.99 8.01
CA PRO A 66 1.52 4.70 7.37
C PRO A 66 0.04 4.48 7.07
N GLY A 67 -0.23 3.78 5.97
CA GLY A 67 -1.55 3.29 5.61
C GLY A 67 -2.05 2.29 6.64
N GLU A 68 -3.34 2.39 6.97
CA GLU A 68 -3.98 1.43 7.86
C GLU A 68 -3.88 0.02 7.25
N GLY A 69 -3.29 -0.92 7.99
CA GLY A 69 -3.05 -2.29 7.53
C GLY A 69 -1.93 -2.46 6.48
N ALA A 70 -1.26 -1.38 6.08
CA ALA A 70 -0.19 -1.42 5.07
C ALA A 70 0.94 -0.42 5.41
N PRO A 71 1.84 -0.76 6.35
CA PRO A 71 2.83 0.18 6.91
C PRO A 71 3.86 0.71 5.91
N VAL A 72 4.02 0.04 4.78
CA VAL A 72 4.88 0.44 3.64
C VAL A 72 4.22 1.46 2.70
N VAL A 73 2.91 1.61 2.79
CA VAL A 73 2.15 2.63 2.06
C VAL A 73 2.22 3.88 2.91
N ILE A 74 2.95 4.89 2.46
CA ILE A 74 3.07 6.16 3.19
C ILE A 74 2.12 7.17 2.57
N GLY A 75 1.25 7.73 3.39
CA GLY A 75 0.33 8.79 3.04
C GLY A 75 0.95 10.16 3.32
N CYS A 76 0.69 11.12 2.44
CA CYS A 76 1.06 12.50 2.63
C CYS A 76 -0.20 13.37 2.77
N PRO A 77 -0.52 13.85 3.98
CA PRO A 77 -1.68 14.71 4.20
C PRO A 77 -1.33 16.19 3.99
N TYR A 78 -2.27 16.93 3.45
CA TYR A 78 -2.28 18.38 3.40
C TYR A 78 -3.57 18.88 4.03
N GLY A 79 -3.46 19.81 4.97
CA GLY A 79 -4.60 20.32 5.72
C GLY A 79 -4.80 21.82 5.55
N SER A 80 -6.07 22.24 5.61
CA SER A 80 -6.46 23.62 5.82
C SER A 80 -7.79 23.69 6.60
N PRO A 81 -8.16 24.86 7.16
CA PRO A 81 -9.52 25.06 7.69
C PRO A 81 -10.64 24.90 6.63
N LYS A 82 -10.29 24.86 5.34
CA LYS A 82 -11.24 24.76 4.22
C LYS A 82 -11.38 23.34 3.68
N GLY A 83 -10.47 22.43 4.03
CA GLY A 83 -10.53 21.04 3.60
C GLY A 83 -9.21 20.30 3.76
N TRP A 84 -9.10 19.17 3.10
CA TRP A 84 -7.95 18.28 3.19
C TRP A 84 -7.64 17.64 1.83
N VAL A 85 -6.36 17.34 1.62
CA VAL A 85 -5.90 16.51 0.50
C VAL A 85 -5.02 15.42 1.06
N THR A 86 -5.17 14.20 0.59
CA THR A 86 -4.28 13.08 0.95
C THR A 86 -3.76 12.42 -0.30
N VAL A 87 -2.45 12.22 -0.36
CA VAL A 87 -1.77 11.47 -1.42
C VAL A 87 -1.30 10.15 -0.84
N TRP A 88 -1.61 9.06 -1.53
CA TRP A 88 -1.12 7.72 -1.24
C TRP A 88 -0.37 7.18 -2.44
N ALA A 89 0.73 6.47 -2.20
CA ALA A 89 1.44 5.77 -3.25
C ALA A 89 2.00 4.44 -2.74
N THR A 90 2.00 3.42 -3.60
CA THR A 90 2.65 2.14 -3.31
C THR A 90 3.11 1.45 -4.58
N ARG A 91 4.23 0.71 -4.46
CA ARG A 91 4.64 -0.29 -5.47
C ARG A 91 4.00 -1.65 -5.22
N GLU A 92 3.66 -1.93 -3.98
CA GLU A 92 3.07 -3.21 -3.61
C GLU A 92 1.67 -3.31 -4.18
N ASN A 93 1.40 -4.41 -4.88
CA ASN A 93 0.07 -4.73 -5.39
C ASN A 93 -0.57 -3.65 -6.29
N ALA A 94 0.22 -2.76 -6.90
CA ALA A 94 -0.27 -1.58 -7.60
C ALA A 94 -1.40 -1.86 -8.60
N ASP A 95 -1.22 -2.84 -9.49
CA ASP A 95 -2.24 -3.25 -10.47
C ASP A 95 -3.45 -3.95 -9.83
N SER A 96 -3.24 -4.65 -8.71
CA SER A 96 -4.32 -5.31 -7.97
C SER A 96 -5.20 -4.27 -7.29
N GLU A 97 -4.59 -3.30 -6.62
CA GLU A 97 -5.28 -2.21 -5.93
C GLU A 97 -6.07 -1.34 -6.92
N TYR A 98 -5.43 -0.92 -8.02
CA TYR A 98 -6.09 -0.17 -9.07
C TYR A 98 -7.35 -0.87 -9.60
N ARG A 99 -7.25 -2.18 -9.92
CA ARG A 99 -8.39 -2.97 -10.42
C ARG A 99 -9.45 -3.18 -9.35
N HIS A 100 -9.04 -3.45 -8.11
CA HIS A 100 -9.95 -3.64 -6.98
C HIS A 100 -10.82 -2.40 -6.81
N LEU A 101 -10.19 -1.22 -6.69
CA LEU A 101 -10.90 0.03 -6.44
C LEU A 101 -11.78 0.46 -7.60
N ARG A 102 -11.33 0.22 -8.84
CA ARG A 102 -12.13 0.47 -10.04
C ARG A 102 -13.38 -0.40 -10.09
N GLY A 103 -13.31 -1.63 -9.57
CA GLY A 103 -14.41 -2.59 -9.58
C GLY A 103 -15.45 -2.38 -8.46
N LEU A 104 -15.23 -1.43 -7.54
CA LEU A 104 -16.13 -1.21 -6.40
C LEU A 104 -17.49 -0.63 -6.85
N PRO A 105 -18.63 -1.30 -6.58
CA PRO A 105 -19.95 -0.84 -7.05
C PRO A 105 -20.35 0.53 -6.50
N TYR A 106 -19.96 0.85 -5.26
CA TYR A 106 -20.28 2.11 -4.59
C TYR A 106 -19.39 3.29 -5.02
N ARG A 107 -18.43 3.06 -5.92
CA ARG A 107 -17.61 4.12 -6.53
C ARG A 107 -17.98 4.36 -8.00
N GLN A 108 -19.22 4.03 -8.39
CA GLN A 108 -19.72 4.23 -9.74
C GLN A 108 -20.70 5.41 -9.80
N PRO A 109 -20.74 6.16 -10.92
CA PRO A 109 -19.88 6.02 -12.09
C PRO A 109 -18.46 6.54 -11.85
N THR A 110 -17.49 5.87 -12.46
CA THR A 110 -16.10 6.37 -12.59
C THR A 110 -15.91 7.02 -13.96
N GLU A 111 -15.04 8.03 -14.05
CA GLU A 111 -14.61 8.62 -15.32
C GLU A 111 -13.20 8.13 -15.67
N ASP A 112 -13.02 7.65 -16.90
CA ASP A 112 -11.70 7.28 -17.41
C ASP A 112 -10.87 8.50 -17.80
N VAL A 113 -9.73 8.68 -17.13
CA VAL A 113 -8.81 9.82 -17.33
C VAL A 113 -7.38 9.36 -17.59
N SER A 114 -7.25 8.18 -18.19
CA SER A 114 -5.95 7.59 -18.56
C SER A 114 -5.22 8.48 -19.56
N GLY A 115 -3.89 8.50 -19.49
CA GLY A 115 -3.04 9.31 -20.37
C GLY A 115 -1.87 8.51 -20.93
N SER A 116 -0.89 9.21 -21.52
CA SER A 116 0.28 8.54 -22.10
C SER A 116 1.10 7.86 -20.99
N GLY A 117 1.20 6.54 -21.06
CA GLY A 117 2.01 5.73 -20.15
C GLY A 117 1.40 5.42 -18.78
N TYR A 118 0.12 5.76 -18.54
CA TYR A 118 -0.56 5.42 -17.28
C TYR A 118 -2.04 5.12 -17.49
N LYS A 119 -2.61 4.30 -16.60
CA LYS A 119 -4.06 4.10 -16.51
C LYS A 119 -4.58 4.90 -15.32
N ALA A 120 -5.70 5.58 -15.48
CA ALA A 120 -6.32 6.32 -14.41
C ALA A 120 -7.84 6.42 -14.53
N PHE A 121 -8.48 6.61 -13.39
CA PHE A 121 -9.88 6.99 -13.29
C PHE A 121 -10.11 7.97 -12.14
N THR A 122 -11.19 8.73 -12.22
CA THR A 122 -11.69 9.54 -11.12
C THR A 122 -13.04 9.06 -10.63
N TYR A 123 -13.33 9.41 -9.39
CA TYR A 123 -14.62 9.22 -8.76
C TYR A 123 -14.93 10.44 -7.90
N THR A 124 -16.17 10.92 -7.91
CA THR A 124 -16.63 11.92 -6.97
C THR A 124 -17.81 11.35 -6.20
N SER A 125 -17.68 11.27 -4.89
CA SER A 125 -18.75 10.78 -4.02
C SER A 125 -19.88 11.80 -3.88
N GLY A 126 -21.05 11.34 -3.41
CA GLY A 126 -22.19 12.22 -3.11
C GLY A 126 -21.89 13.30 -2.05
N GLY A 127 -20.84 13.12 -1.24
CA GLY A 127 -20.33 14.13 -0.31
C GLY A 127 -19.35 15.14 -0.91
N ASN A 128 -19.21 15.17 -2.24
CA ASN A 128 -18.23 15.99 -2.97
C ASN A 128 -16.76 15.72 -2.56
N ILE A 129 -16.46 14.49 -2.13
CA ILE A 129 -15.08 14.00 -2.01
C ILE A 129 -14.67 13.50 -3.38
N GLN A 130 -13.58 14.05 -3.91
CA GLN A 130 -13.07 13.71 -5.23
C GLN A 130 -11.83 12.84 -5.07
N ASP A 131 -11.79 11.75 -5.81
CA ASP A 131 -10.67 10.83 -5.86
C ASP A 131 -10.12 10.74 -7.28
N PHE A 132 -8.80 10.65 -7.36
CA PHE A 132 -8.07 10.23 -8.54
C PHE A 132 -7.26 8.99 -8.21
N TYR A 133 -7.30 7.99 -9.09
CA TYR A 133 -6.60 6.73 -8.96
C TYR A 133 -5.80 6.49 -10.22
N ALA A 134 -4.52 6.15 -10.11
CA ALA A 134 -3.72 5.81 -11.27
C ALA A 134 -2.71 4.69 -11.01
N VAL A 135 -2.29 4.04 -12.09
CA VAL A 135 -1.13 3.15 -12.10
C VAL A 135 -0.18 3.52 -13.25
N LYS A 136 1.10 3.69 -12.91
CA LYS A 136 2.20 4.00 -13.85
C LYS A 136 3.48 3.34 -13.35
N GLY A 137 4.26 2.70 -14.22
CA GLY A 137 5.57 2.15 -13.86
C GLY A 137 5.56 1.14 -12.69
N GLY A 138 4.44 0.44 -12.45
CA GLY A 138 4.27 -0.44 -11.30
C GLY A 138 4.03 0.28 -9.96
N VAL A 139 3.73 1.57 -9.98
CA VAL A 139 3.31 2.37 -8.83
C VAL A 139 1.84 2.70 -8.97
N TYR A 140 1.08 2.40 -7.93
CA TYR A 140 -0.28 2.88 -7.75
C TYR A 140 -0.24 4.19 -6.96
N VAL A 141 -1.03 5.17 -7.41
CA VAL A 141 -1.24 6.44 -6.73
C VAL A 141 -2.72 6.66 -6.49
N ASN A 142 -3.05 7.24 -5.35
CA ASN A 142 -4.36 7.78 -5.06
C ASN A 142 -4.23 9.19 -4.51
N VAL A 143 -5.00 10.11 -5.07
CA VAL A 143 -5.15 11.46 -4.56
C VAL A 143 -6.61 11.64 -4.19
N THR A 144 -6.86 11.91 -2.91
CA THR A 144 -8.20 12.22 -2.41
C THR A 144 -8.25 13.67 -1.96
N VAL A 145 -9.29 14.38 -2.39
CA VAL A 145 -9.56 15.78 -2.06
C VAL A 145 -10.91 15.85 -1.38
N GLY A 146 -10.91 16.33 -0.14
CA GLY A 146 -12.10 16.51 0.66
C GLY A 146 -12.36 17.98 1.01
N ALA A 147 -13.64 18.33 1.04
CA ALA A 147 -14.23 19.63 1.38
C ALA A 147 -13.82 20.83 0.49
N GLY A 148 -14.84 21.52 -0.02
CA GLY A 148 -14.75 22.87 -0.59
C GLY A 148 -14.03 23.04 -1.93
N ALA A 149 -13.24 22.05 -2.37
CA ALA A 149 -12.49 22.11 -3.62
C ALA A 149 -13.40 22.04 -4.85
N GLU A 150 -13.02 22.75 -5.91
CA GLU A 150 -13.74 22.76 -7.18
C GLU A 150 -13.75 21.37 -7.84
N PRO A 151 -14.81 20.98 -8.56
CA PRO A 151 -14.84 19.75 -9.34
C PRO A 151 -13.63 19.65 -10.29
N GLY A 152 -12.98 18.49 -10.32
CA GLY A 152 -11.76 18.26 -11.10
C GLY A 152 -10.45 18.49 -10.36
N THR A 153 -10.48 18.99 -9.11
CA THR A 153 -9.26 19.25 -8.34
C THR A 153 -8.43 17.98 -8.11
N ALA A 154 -9.08 16.86 -7.77
CA ALA A 154 -8.37 15.59 -7.59
C ALA A 154 -7.71 15.11 -8.88
N ARG A 155 -8.35 15.33 -10.03
CA ARG A 155 -7.78 15.02 -11.34
C ARG A 155 -6.53 15.86 -11.61
N ALA A 156 -6.61 17.17 -11.44
CA ALA A 156 -5.48 18.07 -11.69
C ALA A 156 -4.27 17.72 -10.83
N LEU A 157 -4.47 17.50 -9.53
CA LEU A 157 -3.41 17.09 -8.62
C LEU A 157 -2.89 15.68 -8.95
N GLY A 158 -3.78 14.75 -9.29
CA GLY A 158 -3.43 13.40 -9.70
C GLY A 158 -2.55 13.35 -10.95
N GLU A 159 -2.86 14.16 -11.97
CA GLU A 159 -2.06 14.28 -13.18
C GLU A 159 -0.64 14.79 -12.87
N ILE A 160 -0.49 15.79 -11.99
CA ILE A 160 0.82 16.26 -11.52
C ILE A 160 1.58 15.12 -10.82
N ALA A 161 0.96 14.44 -9.86
CA ALA A 161 1.58 13.36 -9.12
C ALA A 161 2.07 12.23 -10.05
N VAL A 162 1.28 11.84 -11.04
CA VAL A 162 1.62 10.78 -11.99
C VAL A 162 2.78 11.17 -12.92
N THR A 163 2.98 12.45 -13.22
CA THR A 163 4.16 12.88 -14.01
C THR A 163 5.48 12.59 -13.29
N ARG A 164 5.49 12.58 -11.96
CA ARG A 164 6.69 12.36 -11.13
C ARG A 164 6.99 10.88 -10.87
N ILE A 165 6.06 9.99 -11.21
CA ILE A 165 6.28 8.55 -11.16
C ILE A 165 7.17 8.15 -12.34
N SER A 166 8.32 7.56 -12.03
CA SER A 166 9.30 7.02 -13.00
C SER A 166 8.96 5.59 -13.40
#